data_AF-A0A7S1K8R3-F1
#
_entry.id   AF-A0A7S1K8R3-F1
#
_cell.length_a   1.000
_cell.length_b   1.000
_cell.length_c   1.000
_cell.angle_alpha   90.00
_cell.angle_beta   90.00
_cell.angle_gamma   90.00
#
_symmetry.space_group_name_H-M   'P 1'
#
loop_
_entity.id
_entity.type
_entity.pdbx_description
1 polymer ?
#
loop_
_entity_poly.entity_id
_entity_poly.type
_entity_poly.pdbx_seq_one_letter_code
_entity_poly.pdbx_strand_id
1 'polypeptide(L)'
;MDAMTTYVMAPPLQPLNTTCGPPANYTTFTEADCSANDRHLGMFTGKALAEPRRIVAVFYFGYDLDIAEIRFEELRHVVDLFVVGESRISTTGLAKPLVMKEALESNARFAHLKDRIMAIELDKATMEGQSSKCPHQESQSCWATQSWARDEVMRQFLKRNEDEGYRYLRHDHDIVIMSDSDEIPAGDVVKLVRHCERVDPAAKSGFAILSWAG
;
A
#
# COMPACT_ATOMS: atom_id res chain seq x y z
N MET A 1 9.13 17.16 -21.06
CA MET A 1 8.73 15.83 -20.58
C MET A 1 9.94 15.23 -19.91
N ASP A 2 9.79 14.76 -18.68
CA ASP A 2 10.81 13.96 -18.02
C ASP A 2 11.06 12.69 -18.85
N ALA A 3 12.33 12.36 -19.08
CA ALA A 3 12.74 11.24 -19.93
C ALA A 3 12.27 9.90 -19.37
N MET A 4 12.13 9.78 -18.03
CA MET A 4 11.67 8.55 -17.39
C MET A 4 10.19 8.27 -17.62
N THR A 5 9.35 9.31 -17.62
CA THR A 5 7.89 9.17 -17.71
C THR A 5 7.44 8.31 -18.90
N THR A 6 8.10 8.43 -20.05
CA THR A 6 7.77 7.63 -21.24
C THR A 6 7.95 6.13 -21.00
N TYR A 7 8.99 5.73 -20.27
CA TYR A 7 9.27 4.34 -19.96
C TYR A 7 8.39 3.82 -18.82
N VAL A 8 8.16 4.64 -17.80
CA VAL A 8 7.32 4.28 -16.66
C VAL A 8 5.86 4.06 -17.07
N MET A 9 5.35 4.90 -17.96
CA MET A 9 3.97 4.82 -18.45
C MET A 9 3.79 3.75 -19.54
N ALA A 10 4.87 3.19 -20.07
CA ALA A 10 4.79 2.16 -21.08
C ALA A 10 4.06 0.92 -20.54
N PRO A 11 3.20 0.27 -21.33
CA PRO A 11 2.62 -1.00 -20.96
C PRO A 11 3.73 -2.07 -20.84
N PRO A 12 3.50 -3.15 -20.07
CA PRO A 12 4.45 -4.25 -20.03
C PRO A 12 4.67 -4.84 -21.43
N LEU A 13 5.91 -5.27 -21.71
CA LEU A 13 6.29 -5.85 -23.01
C LEU A 13 5.43 -7.05 -23.40
N GLN A 14 4.94 -7.78 -22.40
CA GLN A 14 3.96 -8.84 -22.56
C GLN A 14 2.67 -8.40 -21.86
N PRO A 15 1.52 -8.42 -22.55
CA PRO A 15 0.24 -8.15 -21.90
C PRO A 15 0.01 -9.10 -20.72
N LEU A 16 -0.55 -8.60 -19.63
CA LEU A 16 -0.96 -9.43 -18.52
C LEU A 16 -1.93 -10.51 -19.01
N ASN A 17 -1.61 -11.77 -18.69
CA ASN A 17 -2.51 -12.87 -18.98
C ASN A 17 -3.69 -12.83 -17.98
N THR A 18 -4.78 -12.18 -18.39
CA THR A 18 -5.98 -12.03 -17.58
C THR A 18 -6.73 -13.33 -17.33
N THR A 19 -6.37 -14.44 -18.00
CA THR A 19 -6.95 -15.77 -17.75
C THR A 19 -6.19 -16.56 -16.68
N CYS A 20 -4.95 -16.18 -16.37
CA CYS A 20 -4.18 -16.80 -15.30
C CYS A 20 -4.64 -16.22 -13.96
N GLY A 21 -5.30 -17.04 -13.14
CA GLY A 21 -5.68 -16.67 -11.78
C GLY A 21 -4.69 -17.26 -10.77
N PRO A 22 -4.43 -16.57 -9.65
CA PRO A 22 -3.76 -17.20 -8.52
C PRO A 22 -4.52 -18.47 -8.08
N PRO A 23 -3.81 -19.53 -7.64
CA PRO A 23 -4.45 -20.76 -7.23
C PRO A 23 -5.39 -20.55 -6.04
N ALA A 24 -6.46 -21.35 -5.94
CA ALA A 24 -7.54 -21.11 -4.98
C ALA A 24 -7.06 -21.13 -3.52
N ASN A 25 -6.04 -21.92 -3.18
CA ASN A 25 -5.44 -21.93 -1.84
C ASN A 25 -4.81 -20.59 -1.45
N TYR A 26 -4.40 -19.78 -2.42
CA TYR A 26 -3.85 -18.46 -2.21
C TYR A 26 -4.98 -17.46 -1.93
N THR A 27 -6.03 -17.43 -2.76
CA THR A 27 -7.10 -16.41 -2.66
C THR A 27 -8.29 -16.75 -1.79
N THR A 28 -8.63 -18.03 -1.65
CA THR A 28 -9.82 -18.48 -0.94
C THR A 28 -9.48 -18.73 0.52
N PHE A 29 -10.37 -18.28 1.43
CA PHE A 29 -10.25 -18.52 2.87
C PHE A 29 -11.10 -19.72 3.29
N THR A 30 -10.54 -20.54 4.17
CA THR A 30 -11.24 -21.61 4.90
C THR A 30 -10.92 -21.52 6.39
N GLU A 31 -11.84 -21.91 7.28
CA GLU A 31 -11.58 -21.88 8.73
C GLU A 31 -10.34 -22.69 9.14
N ALA A 32 -10.02 -23.74 8.38
CA ALA A 32 -8.83 -24.56 8.58
C ALA A 32 -7.52 -23.76 8.44
N ASP A 33 -7.51 -22.68 7.65
CA ASP A 33 -6.33 -21.83 7.45
C ASP A 33 -5.86 -21.21 8.78
N CYS A 34 -6.79 -20.87 9.69
CA CYS A 34 -6.43 -20.28 10.98
C CYS A 34 -5.75 -21.29 11.92
N SER A 35 -5.99 -22.59 11.73
CA SER A 35 -5.48 -23.68 12.56
C SER A 35 -4.09 -24.21 12.15
N ALA A 36 -3.55 -23.74 11.02
CA ALA A 36 -2.27 -24.16 10.47
C ALA A 36 -1.06 -23.51 11.19
N ASN A 37 -0.99 -23.65 12.52
CA ASN A 37 -0.05 -22.91 13.38
C ASN A 37 1.43 -23.07 13.00
N ASP A 38 1.85 -24.23 12.49
CA ASP A 38 3.23 -24.47 12.03
C ASP A 38 3.63 -23.57 10.84
N ARG A 39 2.66 -23.18 9.99
CA ARG A 39 2.88 -22.27 8.86
C ARG A 39 2.89 -20.80 9.25
N HIS A 40 2.32 -20.47 10.41
CA HIS A 40 2.10 -19.09 10.83
C HIS A 40 2.86 -18.75 12.12
N LEU A 41 3.84 -19.58 12.51
CA LEU A 41 4.72 -19.38 13.66
C LEU A 41 3.96 -19.09 14.96
N GLY A 42 2.74 -19.63 15.11
CA GLY A 42 1.88 -19.38 16.27
C GLY A 42 1.29 -17.96 16.35
N MET A 43 1.24 -17.20 15.25
CA MET A 43 0.65 -15.85 15.22
C MET A 43 -0.87 -15.82 15.45
N PHE A 44 -1.56 -16.93 15.23
CA PHE A 44 -3.02 -17.05 15.32
C PHE A 44 -3.45 -18.07 16.36
N THR A 45 -4.66 -17.91 16.90
CA THR A 45 -5.20 -18.78 17.97
C THR A 45 -5.77 -20.09 17.46
N GLY A 46 -5.85 -20.28 16.13
CA GLY A 46 -6.60 -21.37 15.52
C GLY A 46 -8.02 -20.99 15.08
N LYS A 47 -8.55 -19.84 15.53
CA LYS A 47 -9.95 -19.46 15.30
C LYS A 47 -10.11 -18.45 14.17
N ALA A 48 -11.14 -18.63 13.36
CA ALA A 48 -11.61 -17.61 12.45
C ALA A 48 -12.37 -16.50 13.20
N LEU A 49 -12.31 -15.28 12.70
CA LEU A 49 -13.13 -14.18 13.16
C LEU A 49 -14.57 -14.34 12.68
N ALA A 50 -15.52 -13.86 13.47
CA ALA A 50 -16.93 -13.80 13.07
C ALA A 50 -17.15 -12.88 11.86
N GLU A 51 -16.42 -11.78 11.79
CA GLU A 51 -16.39 -10.86 10.66
C GLU A 51 -14.94 -10.60 10.23
N PRO A 52 -14.64 -10.64 8.91
CA PRO A 52 -13.30 -10.33 8.42
C PRO A 52 -12.98 -8.84 8.62
N ARG A 53 -11.72 -8.55 8.97
CA ARG A 53 -11.22 -7.19 9.09
C ARG A 53 -11.26 -6.48 7.74
N ARG A 54 -11.46 -5.16 7.74
CA ARG A 54 -11.10 -4.36 6.57
C ARG A 54 -9.61 -4.08 6.56
N ILE A 55 -9.05 -4.04 5.37
CA ILE A 55 -7.64 -3.78 5.15
C ILE A 55 -7.48 -2.63 4.16
N VAL A 56 -6.79 -1.59 4.59
CA VAL A 56 -6.35 -0.49 3.74
C VAL A 56 -4.85 -0.57 3.57
N ALA A 57 -4.36 -0.65 2.33
CA ALA A 57 -2.93 -0.61 2.04
C ALA A 57 -2.53 0.78 1.56
N VAL A 58 -1.57 1.38 2.24
CA VAL A 58 -1.08 2.73 2.00
C VAL A 58 0.39 2.65 1.59
N PHE A 59 0.78 3.44 0.60
CA PHE A 59 2.19 3.63 0.26
C PHE A 59 2.40 5.01 -0.38
N TYR A 60 3.63 5.51 -0.28
CA TYR A 60 4.06 6.70 -1.01
C TYR A 60 4.70 6.28 -2.34
N PHE A 61 4.28 6.92 -3.43
CA PHE A 61 4.64 6.55 -4.80
C PHE A 61 5.63 7.55 -5.41
N GLY A 62 6.75 7.00 -5.91
CA GLY A 62 7.78 7.71 -6.66
C GLY A 62 7.55 7.64 -8.17
N TYR A 63 8.12 6.61 -8.80
CA TYR A 63 8.04 6.34 -10.24
C TYR A 63 7.74 4.87 -10.56
N ASP A 64 7.67 3.99 -9.56
CA ASP A 64 7.66 2.53 -9.73
C ASP A 64 6.25 2.01 -10.07
N LEU A 65 5.72 2.41 -11.23
CA LEU A 65 4.34 2.10 -11.65
C LEU A 65 4.13 0.62 -11.92
N ASP A 66 5.16 -0.08 -12.38
CA ASP A 66 5.20 -1.53 -12.53
C ASP A 66 5.16 -2.25 -11.18
N ILE A 67 5.93 -1.79 -10.20
CA ILE A 67 5.88 -2.29 -8.82
C ILE A 67 4.51 -2.03 -8.20
N ALA A 68 3.93 -0.85 -8.42
CA ALA A 68 2.58 -0.55 -7.97
C ALA A 68 1.55 -1.50 -8.58
N GLU A 69 1.66 -1.82 -9.88
CA GLU A 69 0.81 -2.83 -10.52
C GLU A 69 0.97 -4.22 -9.89
N ILE A 70 2.20 -4.68 -9.65
CA ILE A 70 2.47 -5.96 -8.97
C ILE A 70 1.83 -5.95 -7.58
N ARG A 71 2.00 -4.87 -6.81
CA ARG A 71 1.42 -4.70 -5.47
C ARG A 71 -0.10 -4.78 -5.51
N PHE A 72 -0.72 -4.10 -6.47
CA PHE A 72 -2.17 -4.12 -6.64
C PHE A 72 -2.67 -5.52 -6.98
N GLU A 73 -2.02 -6.22 -7.91
CA GLU A 73 -2.40 -7.57 -8.32
C GLU A 73 -2.19 -8.62 -7.23
N GLU A 74 -1.08 -8.53 -6.49
CA GLU A 74 -0.78 -9.38 -5.33
C GLU A 74 -1.88 -9.22 -4.27
N LEU A 75 -2.28 -7.98 -3.98
CA LEU A 75 -3.10 -7.69 -2.81
C LEU A 75 -4.60 -7.49 -3.08
N ARG A 76 -5.04 -7.38 -4.35
CA ARG A 76 -6.45 -7.04 -4.67
C ARG A 76 -7.48 -8.02 -4.13
N HIS A 77 -7.09 -9.25 -3.82
CA HIS A 77 -7.99 -10.25 -3.26
C HIS A 77 -8.17 -10.11 -1.73
N VAL A 78 -7.34 -9.31 -1.04
CA VAL A 78 -7.34 -9.17 0.43
C VAL A 78 -7.40 -7.73 0.94
N VAL A 79 -7.04 -6.72 0.13
CA VAL A 79 -7.03 -5.29 0.51
C VAL A 79 -8.29 -4.59 0.00
N ASP A 80 -9.13 -4.02 0.85
CA ASP A 80 -10.36 -3.35 0.43
C ASP A 80 -10.11 -2.03 -0.33
N LEU A 81 -9.12 -1.25 0.11
CA LEU A 81 -8.72 0.02 -0.49
C LEU A 81 -7.20 0.17 -0.53
N PHE A 82 -6.68 0.59 -1.68
CA PHE A 82 -5.33 1.11 -1.83
C PHE A 82 -5.35 2.63 -1.73
N VAL A 83 -4.44 3.18 -0.94
CA VAL A 83 -4.22 4.63 -0.84
C VAL A 83 -2.80 4.90 -1.33
N VAL A 84 -2.69 5.77 -2.33
CA VAL A 84 -1.42 6.07 -2.98
C VAL A 84 -1.13 7.55 -2.84
N GLY A 85 -0.08 7.87 -2.10
CA GLY A 85 0.43 9.23 -2.02
C GLY A 85 1.34 9.55 -3.18
N GLU A 86 1.17 10.70 -3.82
CA GLU A 86 2.07 11.14 -4.89
C GLU A 86 2.34 12.64 -4.79
N SER A 87 3.56 13.07 -5.10
CA SER A 87 3.92 14.50 -5.17
C SER A 87 4.46 14.86 -6.56
N ARG A 88 4.47 16.16 -6.86
CA ARG A 88 5.19 16.76 -8.01
C ARG A 88 6.69 16.91 -7.76
N ILE A 89 7.16 16.46 -6.61
CA ILE A 89 8.55 16.58 -6.17
C ILE A 89 8.98 15.20 -5.66
N SER A 90 10.10 14.71 -6.18
CA SER A 90 10.72 13.48 -5.68
C SER A 90 11.25 13.69 -4.27
N THR A 91 11.56 12.59 -3.60
CA THR A 91 12.18 12.61 -2.27
C THR A 91 13.56 13.28 -2.26
N THR A 92 14.21 13.30 -3.43
CA THR A 92 15.48 13.99 -3.70
C THR A 92 15.32 15.45 -4.16
N GLY A 93 14.09 15.97 -4.22
CA GLY A 93 13.82 17.37 -4.56
C GLY A 93 13.71 17.68 -6.06
N LEU A 94 13.69 16.66 -6.92
CA LEU A 94 13.53 16.85 -8.37
C LEU A 94 12.05 16.97 -8.75
N ALA A 95 11.74 17.84 -9.69
CA ALA A 95 10.38 17.93 -10.24
C ALA A 95 10.01 16.62 -10.95
N LYS A 96 8.81 16.12 -10.66
CA LYS A 96 8.22 14.93 -11.29
C LYS A 96 6.76 15.15 -11.69
N PRO A 97 6.27 14.50 -12.76
CA PRO A 97 4.84 14.46 -13.04
C PRO A 97 4.09 13.57 -12.03
N LEU A 98 2.76 13.63 -12.07
CA LEU A 98 1.91 12.73 -11.29
C LEU A 98 1.58 11.49 -12.12
N VAL A 99 2.56 10.61 -12.22
CA VAL A 99 2.51 9.40 -13.04
C VAL A 99 1.39 8.47 -12.57
N MET A 100 1.21 8.27 -11.26
CA MET A 100 0.13 7.40 -10.75
C MET A 100 -1.23 8.00 -11.10
N LYS A 101 -1.43 9.31 -10.84
CA LYS A 101 -2.67 9.99 -11.19
C LYS A 101 -2.98 9.88 -12.69
N GLU A 102 -1.99 10.17 -13.53
CA GLU A 102 -2.12 10.08 -14.99
C GLU A 102 -2.49 8.65 -15.42
N ALA A 103 -1.87 7.63 -14.83
CA ALA A 103 -2.14 6.24 -15.16
C ALA A 103 -3.56 5.81 -14.74
N LEU A 104 -4.06 6.27 -13.59
CA LEU A 104 -5.43 5.99 -13.15
C LEU A 104 -6.48 6.67 -14.03
N GLU A 105 -6.19 7.85 -14.60
CA GLU A 105 -7.11 8.62 -15.43
C GLU A 105 -7.12 8.18 -16.90
N SER A 106 -5.94 7.85 -17.46
CA SER A 106 -5.75 7.68 -18.90
C SER A 106 -5.61 6.22 -19.36
N ASN A 107 -5.33 5.29 -18.43
CA ASN A 107 -4.90 3.95 -18.80
C ASN A 107 -5.91 2.88 -18.37
N ALA A 108 -6.33 2.03 -19.33
CA ALA A 108 -7.16 0.86 -19.05
C ALA A 108 -6.49 -0.15 -18.10
N ARG A 109 -5.16 -0.06 -17.92
CA ARG A 109 -4.32 -0.90 -17.04
C ARG A 109 -4.94 -1.09 -15.64
N PHE A 110 -5.46 -0.02 -15.03
CA PHE A 110 -6.01 -0.06 -13.68
C PHE A 110 -7.54 0.01 -13.61
N ALA A 111 -8.23 -0.10 -14.75
CA ALA A 111 -9.69 0.06 -14.81
C ALA A 111 -10.45 -0.92 -13.90
N HIS A 112 -9.91 -2.12 -13.69
CA HIS A 112 -10.50 -3.14 -12.83
C HIS A 112 -10.37 -2.85 -11.32
N LEU A 113 -9.59 -1.82 -10.94
CA LEU A 113 -9.38 -1.35 -9.57
C LEU A 113 -9.79 0.11 -9.36
N LYS A 114 -10.43 0.76 -10.35
CA LYS A 114 -10.74 2.20 -10.33
C LYS A 114 -11.43 2.67 -9.03
N ASP A 115 -12.31 1.86 -8.46
CA ASP A 115 -13.09 2.20 -7.26
C ASP A 115 -12.40 1.73 -5.96
N ARG A 116 -11.18 1.20 -6.07
CA ARG A 116 -10.37 0.64 -4.98
C ARG A 116 -9.01 1.30 -4.84
N ILE A 117 -8.69 2.32 -5.65
CA ILE A 117 -7.46 3.09 -5.54
C ILE A 117 -7.81 4.55 -5.26
N MET A 118 -7.32 5.07 -4.14
CA MET A 118 -7.43 6.46 -3.74
C MET A 118 -6.06 7.13 -3.91
N ALA A 119 -5.94 7.99 -4.93
CA ALA A 119 -4.76 8.83 -5.09
C ALA A 119 -4.87 10.09 -4.21
N ILE A 120 -3.78 10.42 -3.51
CA ILE A 120 -3.63 11.63 -2.70
C ILE A 120 -2.44 12.43 -3.23
N GLU A 121 -2.69 13.61 -3.77
CA GLU A 121 -1.63 14.55 -4.19
C GLU A 121 -1.10 15.30 -2.95
N LEU A 122 0.19 15.15 -2.68
CA LEU A 122 0.87 15.84 -1.59
C LEU A 122 1.31 17.25 -2.01
N ASP A 123 1.30 18.17 -1.06
CA ASP A 123 1.63 19.57 -1.30
C ASP A 123 3.08 19.76 -1.81
N LYS A 124 3.18 20.40 -2.98
CA LYS A 124 4.45 20.65 -3.67
C LYS A 124 5.41 21.49 -2.82
N ALA A 125 4.92 22.60 -2.26
CA ALA A 125 5.77 23.57 -1.56
C ALA A 125 6.37 22.96 -0.29
N THR A 126 5.60 22.14 0.42
CA THR A 126 6.07 21.44 1.61
C THR A 126 7.10 20.38 1.26
N MET A 127 6.90 19.61 0.18
CA MET A 127 7.88 18.64 -0.31
C MET A 127 9.21 19.30 -0.72
N GLU A 128 9.16 20.43 -1.42
CA GLU A 128 10.36 21.23 -1.77
C GLU A 128 11.11 21.65 -0.50
N GLY A 129 10.38 22.18 0.50
CA GLY A 129 10.95 22.57 1.79
C GLY A 129 11.60 21.44 2.57
N GLN A 130 11.06 20.22 2.52
CA GLN A 130 11.69 19.07 3.20
C GLN A 130 12.93 18.56 2.45
N SER A 131 12.87 18.48 1.12
CA SER A 131 13.97 17.93 0.30
C SER A 131 15.27 18.73 0.40
N SER A 132 15.17 20.05 0.58
CA SER A 132 16.32 20.95 0.74
C SER A 132 17.18 20.71 2.00
N LYS A 133 16.72 19.84 2.92
CA LYS A 133 17.39 19.52 4.19
C LYS A 133 18.35 18.32 4.11
N CYS A 134 18.60 17.78 2.91
CA CYS A 134 19.53 16.66 2.68
C CYS A 134 20.83 17.12 1.98
N PRO A 135 21.85 17.59 2.72
CA PRO A 135 23.14 17.94 2.15
C PRO A 135 24.03 16.69 2.01
N HIS A 136 23.72 15.78 1.07
CA HIS A 136 24.58 14.68 0.56
C HIS A 136 25.42 13.83 1.57
N GLN A 137 25.16 13.88 2.87
CA GLN A 137 25.74 13.01 3.87
C GLN A 137 24.64 12.13 4.45
N GLU A 138 25.01 10.94 4.90
CA GLU A 138 24.17 9.87 5.48
C GLU A 138 23.50 10.28 6.81
N SER A 139 23.00 11.50 6.93
CA SER A 139 22.24 11.96 8.07
C SER A 139 20.78 11.55 7.92
N GLN A 140 20.14 11.21 9.04
CA GLN A 140 18.71 10.91 9.11
C GLN A 140 17.82 12.00 8.48
N SER A 141 18.33 13.23 8.34
CA SER A 141 17.65 14.33 7.65
C SER A 141 17.36 14.05 6.17
N CYS A 142 18.10 13.14 5.52
CA CYS A 142 17.83 12.74 4.13
C CYS A 142 16.54 11.91 3.97
N TRP A 143 16.06 11.30 5.06
CA TRP A 143 14.78 10.59 5.09
C TRP A 143 13.62 11.49 5.49
N ALA A 144 13.85 12.74 5.88
CA ALA A 144 12.80 13.64 6.37
C ALA A 144 11.67 13.87 5.36
N THR A 145 12.00 13.98 4.06
CA THR A 145 11.00 14.09 3.00
C THR A 145 10.15 12.83 2.87
N GLN A 146 10.78 11.65 2.96
CA GLN A 146 10.08 10.37 2.88
C GLN A 146 9.19 10.16 4.11
N SER A 147 9.72 10.38 5.31
CA SER A 147 8.96 10.28 6.56
C SER A 147 7.77 11.23 6.55
N TRP A 148 7.99 12.51 6.18
CA TRP A 148 6.90 13.48 6.06
C TRP A 148 5.85 13.02 5.04
N ALA A 149 6.27 12.53 3.87
CA ALA A 149 5.34 12.08 2.85
C ALA A 149 4.50 10.90 3.35
N ARG A 150 5.11 9.89 3.97
CA ARG A 150 4.39 8.73 4.56
C ARG A 150 3.38 9.20 5.63
N ASP A 151 3.80 10.07 6.53
CA ASP A 151 2.93 10.61 7.59
C ASP A 151 1.77 11.43 7.01
N GLU A 152 2.05 12.25 6.00
CA GLU A 152 1.06 13.15 5.41
C GLU A 152 0.01 12.38 4.60
N VAL A 153 0.39 11.33 3.87
CA VAL A 153 -0.56 10.44 3.18
C VAL A 153 -1.50 9.79 4.19
N MET A 154 -0.96 9.25 5.28
CA MET A 154 -1.75 8.67 6.37
C MET A 154 -2.70 9.70 6.97
N ARG A 155 -2.20 10.88 7.30
CA ARG A 155 -3.00 11.96 7.90
C ARG A 155 -4.16 12.39 6.99
N GLN A 156 -3.89 12.62 5.70
CA GLN A 156 -4.93 13.01 4.75
C GLN A 156 -5.95 11.88 4.52
N PHE A 157 -5.50 10.64 4.44
CA PHE A 157 -6.40 9.49 4.33
C PHE A 157 -7.30 9.34 5.55
N LEU A 158 -6.74 9.37 6.77
CA LEU A 158 -7.52 9.22 8.00
C LEU A 158 -8.55 10.35 8.14
N LYS A 159 -8.15 11.60 7.83
CA LYS A 159 -9.07 12.73 7.78
C LYS A 159 -10.19 12.50 6.77
N ARG A 160 -9.88 12.06 5.55
CA ARG A 160 -10.89 11.78 4.52
C ARG A 160 -11.82 10.64 4.93
N ASN A 161 -11.29 9.60 5.57
CA ASN A 161 -12.10 8.50 6.09
C ASN A 161 -13.10 9.02 7.14
N GLU A 162 -12.68 9.90 8.05
CA GLU A 162 -13.56 10.57 9.02
C GLU A 162 -14.61 11.45 8.33
N ASP A 163 -14.19 12.31 7.39
CA ASP A 163 -15.08 13.21 6.64
C ASP A 163 -16.13 12.44 5.82
N GLU A 164 -15.79 11.24 5.34
CA GLU A 164 -16.69 10.32 4.63
C GLU A 164 -17.47 9.37 5.58
N GLY A 165 -17.49 9.65 6.89
CA GLY A 165 -18.28 8.90 7.87
C GLY A 165 -17.73 7.50 8.16
N TYR A 166 -16.41 7.37 8.27
CA TYR A 166 -15.69 6.12 8.52
C TYR A 166 -15.98 5.04 7.47
N ARG A 167 -16.11 5.45 6.20
CA ARG A 167 -16.47 4.56 5.09
C ARG A 167 -15.53 3.35 4.93
N TYR A 168 -14.23 3.56 5.10
CA TYR A 168 -13.17 2.59 4.80
C TYR A 168 -12.66 1.85 6.03
N LEU A 169 -12.33 2.58 7.12
CA LEU A 169 -12.03 2.00 8.43
C LEU A 169 -13.19 2.31 9.38
N ARG A 170 -13.92 1.26 9.80
CA ARG A 170 -15.19 1.31 10.53
C ARG A 170 -15.08 0.83 11.96
N HIS A 171 -14.12 -0.06 12.21
CA HIS A 171 -14.00 -0.77 13.48
C HIS A 171 -12.57 -0.71 14.00
N ASP A 172 -12.41 -0.81 15.33
CA ASP A 172 -11.11 -0.80 16.00
C ASP A 172 -10.19 -1.95 15.57
N HIS A 173 -10.76 -3.01 14.97
CA HIS A 173 -10.04 -4.16 14.47
C HIS A 173 -9.67 -4.07 12.99
N ASP A 174 -10.07 -3.01 12.29
CA ASP A 174 -9.64 -2.76 10.90
C ASP A 174 -8.14 -2.41 10.87
N ILE A 175 -7.49 -2.73 9.75
CA ILE A 175 -6.04 -2.66 9.64
C ILE A 175 -5.65 -1.68 8.53
N VAL A 176 -4.67 -0.84 8.84
CA VAL A 176 -3.93 -0.07 7.85
C VAL A 176 -2.53 -0.64 7.74
N ILE A 177 -2.12 -0.97 6.52
CA ILE A 177 -0.76 -1.41 6.22
C ILE A 177 -0.06 -0.25 5.50
N MET A 178 0.95 0.33 6.11
CA MET A 178 1.87 1.28 5.45
C MET A 178 3.19 0.57 5.21
N SER A 179 3.66 0.56 3.97
CA SER A 179 5.01 0.14 3.59
C SER A 179 5.47 0.86 2.32
N ASP A 180 6.74 0.73 1.95
CA ASP A 180 7.21 1.25 0.67
C ASP A 180 6.63 0.45 -0.50
N SER A 181 6.67 1.05 -1.70
CA SER A 181 6.04 0.48 -2.89
C SER A 181 6.50 -0.95 -3.18
N ASP A 182 7.80 -1.21 -3.04
CA ASP A 182 8.49 -2.47 -3.30
C ASP A 182 8.45 -3.46 -2.11
N GLU A 183 7.98 -3.02 -0.95
CA GLU A 183 7.81 -3.84 0.25
C GLU A 183 6.41 -4.44 0.29
N ILE A 184 6.14 -5.31 -0.68
CA ILE A 184 4.82 -5.90 -0.90
C ILE A 184 4.63 -7.08 0.08
N PRO A 185 3.68 -7.02 1.02
CA PRO A 185 3.38 -8.17 1.87
C PRO A 185 2.80 -9.31 1.04
N ALA A 186 3.10 -10.55 1.43
CA ALA A 186 2.51 -11.72 0.80
C ALA A 186 0.99 -11.74 1.02
N GLY A 187 0.21 -11.77 -0.06
CA GLY A 187 -1.25 -11.63 0.02
C GLY A 187 -1.93 -12.79 0.76
N ASP A 188 -1.37 -14.01 0.69
CA ASP A 188 -1.84 -15.15 1.47
C ASP A 188 -1.64 -14.96 2.98
N VAL A 189 -0.58 -14.29 3.41
CA VAL A 189 -0.38 -13.91 4.82
C VAL A 189 -1.37 -12.82 5.23
N VAL A 190 -1.58 -11.81 4.38
CA VAL A 190 -2.57 -10.76 4.62
C VAL A 190 -3.99 -11.33 4.71
N LYS A 191 -4.31 -12.37 3.94
CA LYS A 191 -5.57 -13.13 4.04
C LYS A 191 -5.77 -13.70 5.44
N LEU A 192 -4.74 -14.28 6.04
CA LEU A 192 -4.84 -14.82 7.40
C LEU A 192 -5.01 -13.70 8.42
N VAL A 193 -4.29 -12.61 8.25
CA VAL A 193 -4.46 -11.40 9.08
C VAL A 193 -5.88 -10.84 8.94
N ARG A 194 -6.51 -10.94 7.77
CA ARG A 194 -7.90 -10.52 7.55
C ARG A 194 -8.91 -11.38 8.33
N HIS A 195 -8.69 -12.70 8.35
CA HIS A 195 -9.73 -13.66 8.75
C HIS A 195 -9.49 -14.35 10.09
N CYS A 196 -8.27 -14.39 10.62
CA CYS A 196 -7.94 -15.18 11.79
C CYS A 196 -7.78 -14.35 13.07
N GLU A 197 -8.18 -14.92 14.21
CA GLU A 197 -7.94 -14.35 15.53
C GLU A 197 -6.44 -14.45 15.86
N ARG A 198 -5.84 -13.31 16.22
CA ARG A 198 -4.41 -13.21 16.56
C ARG A 198 -4.19 -13.56 18.02
N VAL A 199 -3.03 -14.11 18.36
CA VAL A 199 -2.62 -14.34 19.76
C VAL A 199 -2.24 -13.03 20.45
N ASP A 200 -2.32 -12.96 21.78
CA ASP A 200 -1.71 -11.87 22.55
C ASP A 200 -0.17 -11.97 22.52
N PRO A 201 0.58 -10.84 22.46
CA PRO A 201 0.10 -9.46 22.45
C PRO A 201 -0.30 -8.95 21.05
N ALA A 202 -0.09 -9.72 19.98
CA ALA A 202 -0.35 -9.28 18.61
C ALA A 202 -1.81 -8.83 18.40
N ALA A 203 -2.78 -9.43 19.10
CA ALA A 203 -4.18 -9.00 19.11
C ALA A 203 -4.36 -7.53 19.53
N LYS A 204 -3.52 -7.05 20.45
CA LYS A 204 -3.53 -5.70 21.03
C LYS A 204 -2.57 -4.73 20.33
N SER A 205 -1.80 -5.21 19.35
CA SER A 205 -0.84 -4.40 18.61
C SER A 205 -1.40 -3.99 17.25
N GLY A 206 -1.18 -2.72 16.89
CA GLY A 206 -1.21 -2.30 15.49
C GLY A 206 -0.10 -3.02 14.73
N PHE A 207 -0.40 -3.52 13.53
CA PHE A 207 0.58 -4.20 12.70
C PHE A 207 1.32 -3.15 11.88
N ALA A 208 2.56 -2.83 12.25
CA ALA A 208 3.45 -2.03 11.42
C ALA A 208 4.43 -2.98 10.74
N ILE A 209 4.36 -3.11 9.41
CA ILE A 209 5.44 -3.71 8.63
C ILE A 209 6.51 -2.64 8.54
N LEU A 210 7.41 -2.63 9.53
CA LEU A 210 8.59 -1.80 9.51
C LEU A 210 9.65 -2.56 8.72
N SER A 211 9.72 -2.28 7.43
CA SER A 211 10.90 -2.62 6.67
C SER A 211 11.86 -1.43 6.74
N TRP A 212 13.09 -1.73 7.14
CA TRP A 212 14.18 -0.77 7.24
C TRP A 212 14.97 -0.85 5.94
N ALA A 213 14.73 0.08 5.02
CA ALA A 213 15.69 0.45 3.99
C ALA A 213 16.16 1.87 4.30
N GLY A 214 17.15 1.98 5.18
CA GLY A 214 17.74 3.24 5.63
C GLY A 214 19.08 3.02 6.32
#